data_AF-A0A355FPI8-F1
#
_entry.id   AF-A0A355FPI8-F1
#
_cell.length_a   1.000
_cell.length_b   1.000
_cell.length_c   1.000
_cell.angle_alpha   90.00
_cell.angle_beta   90.00
_cell.angle_gamma   90.00
#
_symmetry.space_group_name_H-M   'P 1'
#
loop_
_entity.id
_entity.type
_entity.pdbx_description
1 polymer ?
#
loop_
_entity_poly.entity_id
_entity_poly.type
_entity_poly.pdbx_seq_one_letter_code
_entity_poly.pdbx_strand_id
1 'polypeptide(L)'
;MMSIKRTIIGDDLPNIPWENRPSGCSAPVWRYSKNPVIPRDLIPTANSIFNSAVIPFGTKFVGVFRCDDQRRHMQIHRSESNDGLNWRISPEPILFQGGAPEIS
;
A
#
# COMPACT_ATOMS: atom_id res chain seq x y z
N MET A 1 40.64 1.62 13.74
CA MET A 1 39.63 0.69 13.23
C MET A 1 38.70 1.48 12.30
N MET A 2 38.73 1.25 10.99
CA MET A 2 37.87 2.01 10.07
C MET A 2 36.41 1.55 10.23
N SER A 3 35.52 2.50 10.50
CA SER A 3 34.08 2.26 10.53
C SER A 3 33.59 2.05 9.09
N ILE A 4 32.95 0.92 8.82
CA ILE A 4 32.27 0.68 7.54
C ILE A 4 31.08 1.62 7.48
N LYS A 5 31.16 2.66 6.65
CA LYS A 5 30.04 3.60 6.43
C LYS A 5 28.96 2.90 5.61
N ARG A 6 27.87 2.49 6.26
CA ARG A 6 26.66 2.01 5.59
C ARG A 6 25.79 3.23 5.28
N THR A 7 25.37 3.36 4.03
CA THR A 7 24.55 4.49 3.57
C THR A 7 23.17 3.97 3.20
N ILE A 8 22.13 4.57 3.75
CA ILE A 8 20.73 4.41 3.33
C ILE A 8 20.30 5.77 2.79
N ILE A 9 19.77 5.81 1.58
CA ILE A 9 19.31 7.05 0.93
C ILE A 9 17.78 7.07 1.01
N GLY A 10 17.22 8.10 1.66
CA GLY A 10 15.79 8.29 1.84
C GLY A 10 15.52 9.25 3.01
N ASP A 11 14.31 9.80 3.06
CA ASP A 11 13.87 10.62 4.17
C ASP A 11 13.55 9.77 5.41
N ASP A 12 13.63 10.38 6.59
CA ASP A 12 13.21 9.74 7.83
C ASP A 12 11.71 9.44 7.81
N LEU A 13 11.34 8.21 8.17
CA LEU A 13 9.96 7.76 8.26
C LEU A 13 9.67 7.20 9.67
N PRO A 14 9.61 8.05 10.71
CA PRO A 14 9.50 7.61 12.10
C PRO A 14 8.18 6.89 12.42
N ASN A 15 7.15 7.08 11.59
CA ASN A 15 5.84 6.43 11.69
C ASN A 15 5.68 5.23 10.74
N ILE A 16 6.78 4.63 10.24
CA ILE A 16 6.71 3.46 9.37
C ILE A 16 5.95 2.30 10.06
N PRO A 17 4.99 1.64 9.37
CA PRO A 17 4.31 0.46 9.93
C PRO A 17 5.33 -0.65 10.19
N TRP A 18 5.45 -1.07 11.44
CA TRP A 18 6.50 -1.99 11.87
C TRP A 18 6.01 -2.97 12.94
N GLU A 19 6.50 -4.21 12.87
CA GLU A 19 6.34 -5.23 13.90
C GLU A 19 7.68 -5.90 14.14
N ASN A 20 8.11 -6.00 15.40
CA ASN A 20 9.38 -6.63 15.75
C ASN A 20 9.40 -8.10 15.33
N ARG A 21 10.58 -8.57 14.92
CA ARG A 21 10.80 -9.95 14.51
C ARG A 21 10.33 -10.93 15.61
N PRO A 22 9.46 -11.91 15.30
CA PRO A 22 9.03 -12.91 16.26
C PRO A 22 10.20 -13.72 16.84
N SER A 23 10.07 -14.15 18.09
CA SER A 23 11.04 -15.04 18.72
C SER A 23 11.24 -16.31 17.90
N GLY A 24 12.48 -16.76 17.74
CA GLY A 24 12.84 -17.94 16.96
C GLY A 24 12.86 -17.76 15.44
N CYS A 25 12.49 -16.59 14.90
CA CYS A 25 12.60 -16.32 13.47
C CYS A 25 14.03 -15.90 13.09
N SER A 26 14.70 -16.69 12.24
CA SER A 26 16.04 -16.39 11.70
C SER A 26 16.04 -15.74 10.32
N ALA A 27 14.86 -15.65 9.67
CA ALA A 27 14.74 -15.08 8.33
C ALA A 27 15.06 -13.57 8.31
N PRO A 28 15.63 -13.05 7.21
CA PRO A 28 15.90 -11.61 7.06
C PRO A 28 14.62 -10.77 6.94
N VAL A 29 13.51 -11.39 6.52
CA VAL A 29 12.19 -10.76 6.39
C VAL A 29 11.15 -11.68 7.02
N TRP A 30 10.21 -11.11 7.77
CA TRP A 30 9.08 -11.82 8.37
C TRP A 30 7.76 -11.17 7.97
N ARG A 31 6.68 -11.93 8.08
CA ARG A 31 5.33 -11.45 7.77
C ARG A 31 4.73 -10.76 8.99
N TYR A 32 3.97 -9.69 8.74
CA TYR A 32 3.12 -9.09 9.75
C TYR A 32 2.12 -10.12 10.30
N SER A 33 2.01 -10.20 11.63
CA SER A 33 1.23 -11.21 12.35
C SER A 33 -0.28 -11.13 12.08
N LYS A 34 -0.79 -9.95 11.69
CA LYS A 34 -2.21 -9.71 11.41
C LYS A 34 -2.49 -9.56 9.91
N ASN A 35 -1.74 -10.24 9.06
CA ASN A 35 -2.10 -10.35 7.65
C ASN A 35 -3.46 -11.06 7.46
N PRO A 36 -4.27 -10.65 6.46
CA PRO A 36 -4.05 -9.55 5.53
C PRO A 36 -4.38 -8.18 6.15
N VAL A 37 -3.65 -7.15 5.73
CA VAL A 37 -3.88 -5.76 6.18
C VAL A 37 -5.14 -5.15 5.55
N ILE A 38 -5.50 -5.57 4.33
CA ILE A 38 -6.69 -5.12 3.61
C ILE A 38 -7.53 -6.36 3.28
N PRO A 39 -8.78 -6.46 3.75
CA PRO A 39 -9.67 -7.55 3.35
C PRO A 39 -10.13 -7.37 1.89
N ARG A 40 -10.55 -8.46 1.27
CA ARG A 40 -10.88 -8.51 -0.17
C ARG A 40 -12.06 -7.63 -0.59
N ASP A 41 -12.95 -7.33 0.35
CA ASP A 41 -14.29 -6.73 0.20
C ASP A 41 -14.40 -5.40 0.97
N LEU A 42 -13.27 -4.73 1.22
CA LEU A 42 -13.24 -3.48 2.00
C LEU A 42 -14.09 -2.35 1.40
N ILE A 43 -14.36 -2.39 0.09
CA ILE A 43 -15.26 -1.45 -0.60
C ILE A 43 -16.44 -2.23 -1.21
N PRO A 44 -17.64 -1.62 -1.34
CA PRO A 44 -18.87 -2.33 -1.70
C PRO A 44 -18.79 -3.10 -3.04
N THR A 45 -18.02 -2.59 -4.00
CA THR A 45 -17.90 -3.14 -5.35
C THR A 45 -16.80 -4.20 -5.48
N ALA A 46 -15.91 -4.33 -4.50
CA ALA A 46 -14.72 -5.14 -4.64
C ALA A 46 -15.02 -6.65 -4.56
N ASN A 47 -14.51 -7.39 -5.54
CA ASN A 47 -14.24 -8.81 -5.42
C ASN A 47 -12.90 -9.05 -4.73
N SER A 48 -11.86 -8.29 -5.08
CA SER A 48 -10.51 -8.46 -4.53
C SER A 48 -9.70 -7.17 -4.60
N ILE A 49 -8.87 -6.95 -3.58
CA ILE A 49 -7.97 -5.80 -3.48
C ILE A 49 -6.56 -6.32 -3.20
N PHE A 50 -5.63 -6.04 -4.10
CA PHE A 50 -4.24 -6.50 -4.02
C PHE A 50 -3.34 -5.62 -4.91
N ASN A 51 -2.03 -5.84 -4.92
CA ASN A 51 -1.06 -5.05 -5.70
C ASN A 51 -1.16 -3.52 -5.47
N SER A 52 -1.10 -3.14 -4.20
CA SER A 52 -1.11 -1.74 -3.75
C SER A 52 0.24 -1.07 -3.94
N ALA A 53 0.24 0.16 -4.49
CA ALA A 53 1.39 1.06 -4.41
C ALA A 53 1.15 2.10 -3.30
N VAL A 54 2.14 2.31 -2.43
CA VAL A 54 2.04 3.16 -1.25
C VAL A 54 3.25 4.10 -1.15
N ILE A 55 3.01 5.35 -0.75
CA ILE A 55 4.05 6.34 -0.46
C ILE A 55 3.76 7.07 0.87
N PRO A 56 4.77 7.57 1.58
CA PRO A 56 4.56 8.60 2.60
C PRO A 56 4.11 9.91 1.92
N PHE A 57 3.17 10.62 2.54
CA PHE A 57 2.67 11.91 2.06
C PHE A 57 2.27 12.80 3.24
N GLY A 58 3.13 13.75 3.60
CA GLY A 58 2.99 14.53 4.82
C GLY A 58 3.09 13.63 6.06
N THR A 59 2.13 13.72 6.98
CA THR A 59 2.09 12.92 8.21
C THR A 59 1.40 11.56 8.05
N LYS A 60 1.00 11.19 6.83
CA LYS A 60 0.18 10.02 6.54
C LYS A 60 0.74 9.24 5.34
N PHE A 61 0.02 8.19 4.94
CA PHE A 61 0.30 7.34 3.81
C PHE A 61 -0.74 7.52 2.69
N VAL A 62 -0.19 7.81 1.52
CA VAL A 62 -0.72 7.77 0.16
C VAL A 62 -0.85 6.39 -0.47
N GLY A 63 -1.90 6.04 -1.21
CA GLY A 63 -1.81 4.90 -2.12
C GLY A 63 -2.69 4.93 -3.37
N VAL A 64 -2.30 4.10 -4.34
CA VAL A 64 -3.11 3.72 -5.50
C VAL A 64 -3.24 2.20 -5.54
N PHE A 65 -4.46 1.71 -5.37
CA PHE A 65 -4.73 0.30 -5.14
C PHE A 65 -5.47 -0.28 -6.33
N ARG A 66 -5.09 -1.49 -6.74
CA ARG A 66 -5.89 -2.25 -7.68
C ARG A 66 -7.06 -2.89 -6.93
N CYS A 67 -8.27 -2.61 -7.40
CA CYS A 67 -9.50 -3.23 -6.95
C CYS A 67 -10.16 -3.89 -8.16
N ASP A 68 -10.28 -5.21 -8.11
CA ASP A 68 -11.08 -5.94 -9.09
C ASP A 68 -12.52 -5.94 -8.57
N ASP A 69 -13.48 -5.47 -9.36
CA ASP A 69 -14.88 -5.43 -8.97
C ASP A 69 -15.55 -6.83 -9.01
N GLN A 70 -16.82 -6.93 -8.61
CA GLN A 70 -17.59 -8.19 -8.66
C GLN A 70 -17.72 -8.79 -10.07
N ARG A 71 -17.53 -7.98 -11.13
CA ARG A 71 -17.51 -8.41 -12.53
C ARG A 71 -16.11 -8.81 -13.00
N ARG A 72 -15.12 -8.72 -12.10
CA ARG A 72 -13.67 -8.92 -12.33
C ARG A 72 -13.03 -7.85 -13.22
N HIS A 73 -13.67 -6.69 -13.36
CA HIS A 73 -13.07 -5.54 -14.01
C HIS A 73 -12.00 -4.94 -13.10
N MET A 74 -10.80 -4.75 -13.63
CA MET A 74 -9.63 -4.30 -12.86
C MET A 74 -9.58 -2.77 -12.87
N GLN A 75 -9.72 -2.14 -11.70
CA GLN A 75 -9.74 -0.69 -11.56
C GLN A 75 -8.68 -0.20 -10.58
N ILE A 76 -8.32 1.09 -10.69
CA ILE A 76 -7.36 1.75 -9.80
C ILE A 76 -8.10 2.73 -8.91
N HIS A 77 -7.93 2.61 -7.59
CA HIS A 77 -8.60 3.42 -6.59
C HIS A 77 -7.58 4.20 -5.76
N ARG A 78 -7.91 5.45 -5.44
CA ARG A 78 -7.14 6.25 -4.47
C ARG A 78 -7.34 5.69 -3.06
N SER A 79 -6.27 5.63 -2.28
CA SER A 79 -6.32 5.19 -0.89
C SER A 79 -5.55 6.07 0.09
N GLU A 80 -6.11 6.08 1.30
CA GLU A 80 -5.80 6.73 2.55
C GLU A 80 -5.30 5.92 3.74
N SER A 81 -4.18 6.23 4.41
CA SER A 81 -3.96 5.67 5.75
C SER A 81 -3.15 6.60 6.65
N ASN A 82 -3.52 6.69 7.93
CA ASN A 82 -2.73 7.45 8.92
C ASN A 82 -1.54 6.66 9.46
N ASP A 83 -1.58 5.32 9.39
CA ASP A 83 -0.60 4.43 10.01
C ASP A 83 0.01 3.40 9.02
N GLY A 84 -0.43 3.40 7.76
CA GLY A 84 0.02 2.48 6.73
C GLY A 84 -0.59 1.07 6.82
N LEU A 85 -1.48 0.82 7.80
CA LEU A 85 -2.13 -0.47 8.04
C LEU A 85 -3.66 -0.38 7.93
N ASN A 86 -4.26 0.66 8.49
CA ASN A 86 -5.71 0.88 8.42
C ASN A 86 -6.02 1.78 7.23
N TRP A 87 -6.62 1.21 6.18
CA TRP A 87 -6.82 1.89 4.91
C TRP A 87 -8.26 2.33 4.70
N ARG A 88 -8.42 3.56 4.19
CA ARG A 88 -9.66 4.06 3.60
C ARG A 88 -9.49 4.16 2.09
N ILE A 89 -10.24 3.36 1.34
CA ILE A 89 -10.18 3.32 -0.13
C ILE A 89 -11.39 4.07 -0.68
N SER A 90 -11.19 4.87 -1.72
CA SER A 90 -12.28 5.51 -2.46
C SER A 90 -13.18 4.44 -3.08
N PRO A 91 -14.52 4.48 -2.89
CA PRO A 91 -15.42 3.52 -3.53
C PRO A 91 -15.42 3.67 -5.06
N GLU A 92 -15.20 4.89 -5.56
CA GLU A 92 -15.08 5.17 -6.99
C GLU A 92 -13.61 5.06 -7.46
N PRO A 93 -13.38 4.53 -8.67
CA PRO A 93 -12.05 4.47 -9.26
C PRO A 93 -11.54 5.88 -9.64
N ILE A 94 -10.23 5.99 -9.85
CA ILE A 94 -9.61 7.21 -10.37
C ILE A 94 -10.08 7.41 -11.81
N LEU A 95 -10.73 8.55 -12.07
CA LEU A 95 -11.02 9.02 -13.41
C LEU A 95 -9.81 9.79 -13.94
N PHE A 96 -9.01 9.14 -14.78
CA PHE A 96 -7.89 9.79 -15.44
C PHE A 96 -8.40 10.82 -16.46
N GLN A 97 -7.82 12.02 -16.44
CA GLN A 97 -8.11 13.06 -17.41
C GLN A 97 -7.01 13.06 -18.47
N GLY A 98 -7.41 12.89 -19.73
CA GLY A 98 -6.50 12.93 -20.88
C GLY A 98 -6.00 11.56 -21.33
N GLY A 99 -6.25 11.26 -22.60
CA GLY A 99 -5.53 10.28 -23.40
C GLY A 99 -5.01 10.98 -24.66
N ALA A 100 -4.00 10.44 -25.33
CA ALA A 100 -3.78 10.78 -26.73
C ALA A 100 -5.10 10.53 -27.50
N PRO A 101 -5.37 11.21 -28.63
CA PRO A 101 -6.62 11.06 -29.39
C PRO A 101 -6.99 9.61 -29.74
N GLU A 102 -5.99 8.73 -29.73
CA GLU A 102 -6.09 7.30 -29.98
C GLU A 102 -6.51 6.43 -28.77
N ILE A 103 -6.71 7.03 -27.59
CA ILE A 103 -7.18 6.36 -26.36
C ILE A 103 -8.41 7.10 -25.78
N SER A 104 -9.42 7.32 -26.62
CA SER A 104 -10.75 7.83 -26.23
C SER A 104 -11.85 6.86 -26.62
#